data_AF-A0A3N3ZT57-F1
#
_entry.id   AF-A0A3N3ZT57-F1
#
_cell.length_a   1.000
_cell.length_b   1.000
_cell.length_c   1.000
_cell.angle_alpha   90.00
_cell.angle_beta   90.00
_cell.angle_gamma   90.00
#
_symmetry.space_group_name_H-M   'P 1'
#
loop_
_entity.id
_entity.type
_entity.pdbx_description
1 polymer ?
#
loop_
_entity_poly.entity_id
_entity_poly.type
_entity_poly.pdbx_seq_one_letter_code
_entity_poly.pdbx_strand_id
1 'polypeptide(L)'
;MTLEILRAVHGDGAVLHALAEETFLDACPPGTDTAVAAAYVANELSAERFEQWLEDGRHHILLLVEPGTRRSAAYLVLVADEPVRAGVPVTQDANEPLDPEATLWFVSKLYVVRESRGSGGARRLLEAGKSLAADAGASGLWLTVNQHNLRANTFYERNGFRTVATAEFMMGPKVHDDFVKVLRF
;
A
#
# COMPACT_ATOMS: atom_id res chain seq x y z
N MET A 1 3.73 -23.57 8.05
CA MET A 1 3.69 -23.59 6.57
C MET A 1 4.25 -22.27 6.06
N THR A 2 5.12 -22.28 5.06
CA THR A 2 5.77 -21.06 4.54
C THR A 2 4.91 -20.50 3.41
N LEU A 3 4.33 -19.32 3.60
CA LEU A 3 3.55 -18.64 2.56
C LEU A 3 4.44 -18.29 1.35
N GLU A 4 3.89 -18.29 0.15
CA GLU A 4 4.55 -17.95 -1.12
C GLU A 4 4.15 -16.56 -1.61
N ILE A 5 5.03 -15.88 -2.35
CA ILE A 5 4.69 -14.61 -3.00
C ILE A 5 4.41 -14.88 -4.46
N LEU A 6 3.22 -14.48 -4.92
CA LEU A 6 2.82 -14.55 -6.32
C LEU A 6 2.52 -13.14 -6.84
N ARG A 7 2.75 -12.92 -8.13
CA ARG A 7 2.23 -11.73 -8.82
C ARG A 7 0.79 -12.03 -9.23
N ALA A 8 -0.14 -11.15 -8.87
CA ALA A 8 -1.51 -11.27 -9.31
C ALA A 8 -1.61 -11.04 -10.82
N VAL A 9 -2.54 -11.73 -11.45
CA VAL A 9 -2.79 -11.70 -12.89
C VAL A 9 -4.27 -11.46 -13.18
N HIS A 10 -4.59 -11.10 -14.42
CA HIS A 10 -5.98 -11.01 -14.85
C HIS A 10 -6.77 -12.29 -14.49
N GLY A 11 -7.92 -12.12 -13.84
CA GLY A 11 -8.72 -13.19 -13.24
C GLY A 11 -8.57 -13.35 -11.72
N ASP A 12 -7.62 -12.65 -11.08
CA ASP A 12 -7.46 -12.64 -9.62
C ASP A 12 -8.31 -11.56 -8.90
N GLY A 13 -9.10 -10.76 -9.64
CA GLY A 13 -9.88 -9.65 -9.08
C GLY A 13 -10.80 -10.05 -7.95
N ALA A 14 -11.45 -11.22 -8.05
CA ALA A 14 -12.32 -11.74 -6.99
C ALA A 14 -11.54 -12.08 -5.69
N VAL A 15 -10.32 -12.63 -5.81
CA VAL A 15 -9.47 -12.95 -4.65
C VAL A 15 -9.00 -11.66 -3.98
N LEU A 16 -8.61 -10.66 -4.78
CA LEU A 16 -8.19 -9.35 -4.28
C LEU A 16 -9.33 -8.59 -3.61
N HIS A 17 -10.54 -8.64 -4.18
CA HIS A 17 -11.73 -8.06 -3.57
C HIS A 17 -12.03 -8.68 -2.20
N ALA A 18 -12.03 -10.01 -2.09
CA ALA A 18 -12.25 -10.70 -0.82
C ALA A 18 -11.21 -10.32 0.25
N LEU A 19 -9.94 -10.18 -0.13
CA LEU A 19 -8.90 -9.66 0.78
C LEU A 19 -9.17 -8.23 1.21
N ALA A 20 -9.63 -7.37 0.29
CA ALA A 20 -9.97 -6.00 0.59
C ALA A 20 -11.15 -5.92 1.59
N GLU A 21 -12.19 -6.72 1.39
CA GLU A 21 -13.33 -6.82 2.34
C GLU A 21 -12.86 -7.21 3.74
N GLU A 22 -11.97 -8.20 3.85
CA GLU A 22 -11.48 -8.68 5.14
C GLU A 22 -10.55 -7.68 5.86
N THR A 23 -9.81 -6.87 5.10
CA THR A 23 -8.69 -6.09 5.65
C THR A 23 -8.88 -4.58 5.67
N PHE A 24 -9.74 -4.01 4.82
CA PHE A 24 -9.79 -2.56 4.61
C PHE A 24 -10.26 -1.81 5.86
N LEU A 25 -11.29 -2.31 6.56
CA LEU A 25 -11.79 -1.67 7.78
C LEU A 25 -10.70 -1.54 8.86
N ASP A 26 -9.80 -2.52 8.96
CA ASP A 26 -8.68 -2.50 9.90
C ASP A 26 -7.57 -1.51 9.52
N ALA A 27 -7.58 -1.01 8.28
CA ALA A 27 -6.68 0.02 7.79
C ALA A 27 -7.29 1.43 7.87
N CYS A 28 -8.61 1.53 8.00
CA CYS A 28 -9.30 2.80 8.15
C CYS A 28 -9.00 3.48 9.51
N PRO A 29 -9.11 4.82 9.59
CA PRO A 29 -8.99 5.55 10.84
C PRO A 29 -9.98 5.04 11.92
N PRO A 30 -9.62 5.11 13.22
CA PRO A 30 -10.54 4.76 14.30
C PRO A 30 -11.87 5.51 14.22
N GLY A 31 -12.99 4.80 14.43
CA GLY A 31 -14.34 5.39 14.34
C GLY A 31 -14.86 5.56 12.91
N THR A 32 -14.21 4.95 11.91
CA THR A 32 -14.78 4.82 10.56
C THR A 32 -16.04 3.98 10.60
N ASP A 33 -17.09 4.46 9.96
CA ASP A 33 -18.37 3.75 9.84
C ASP A 33 -18.19 2.52 8.95
N THR A 34 -18.66 1.36 9.42
CA THR A 34 -18.54 0.08 8.71
C THR A 34 -19.27 0.08 7.38
N ALA A 35 -20.41 0.77 7.26
CA ALA A 35 -21.14 0.90 6.01
C ALA A 35 -20.40 1.80 5.01
N VAL A 36 -19.73 2.86 5.49
CA VAL A 36 -18.89 3.71 4.63
C VAL A 36 -17.68 2.93 4.12
N ALA A 37 -17.01 2.17 4.99
CA ALA A 37 -15.89 1.32 4.60
C ALA A 37 -16.33 0.24 3.59
N ALA A 38 -17.46 -0.43 3.84
CA ALA A 38 -18.00 -1.44 2.94
C ALA A 38 -18.38 -0.85 1.56
N ALA A 39 -19.00 0.33 1.54
CA ALA A 39 -19.31 1.04 0.30
C ALA A 39 -18.04 1.45 -0.46
N TYR A 40 -16.98 1.87 0.24
CA TYR A 40 -15.69 2.14 -0.40
C TYR A 40 -15.10 0.86 -1.02
N VAL A 41 -15.10 -0.26 -0.29
CA VAL A 41 -14.61 -1.54 -0.83
C VAL A 41 -15.40 -1.96 -2.07
N ALA A 42 -16.73 -1.86 -2.03
CA ALA A 42 -17.60 -2.23 -3.14
C ALA A 42 -17.37 -1.38 -4.41
N ASN A 43 -16.97 -0.11 -4.27
CA ASN A 43 -16.84 0.82 -5.41
C ASN A 43 -15.39 1.01 -5.90
N GLU A 44 -14.44 1.07 -4.97
CA GLU A 44 -13.04 1.43 -5.24
C GLU A 44 -12.08 0.26 -5.11
N LEU A 45 -12.49 -0.82 -4.43
CA LEU A 45 -11.72 -2.07 -4.30
C LEU A 45 -12.54 -3.27 -4.79
N SER A 46 -13.41 -3.04 -5.78
CA SER A 46 -14.24 -4.08 -6.41
C SER A 46 -13.38 -5.05 -7.23
N ALA A 47 -13.91 -6.23 -7.53
CA ALA A 47 -13.23 -7.19 -8.40
C ALA A 47 -12.90 -6.56 -9.76
N GLU A 48 -13.85 -5.83 -10.36
CA GLU A 48 -13.70 -5.15 -11.63
C GLU A 48 -12.64 -4.05 -11.59
N ARG A 49 -12.54 -3.30 -10.48
CA ARG A 49 -11.46 -2.31 -10.28
C ARG A 49 -10.09 -2.97 -10.23
N PHE A 50 -9.98 -4.09 -9.53
CA PHE A 50 -8.73 -4.85 -9.50
C PHE A 50 -8.37 -5.40 -10.89
N GLU A 51 -9.32 -5.92 -11.66
CA GLU A 51 -9.07 -6.35 -13.04
C GLU A 51 -8.59 -5.20 -13.93
N GLN A 52 -9.24 -4.02 -13.84
CA GLN A 52 -8.80 -2.81 -14.55
C GLN A 52 -7.36 -2.43 -14.19
N TRP A 53 -7.00 -2.48 -12.90
CA TRP A 53 -5.62 -2.23 -12.47
C TRP A 53 -4.64 -3.25 -13.04
N LEU A 54 -4.99 -4.53 -13.03
CA LEU A 54 -4.15 -5.60 -13.57
C LEU A 54 -3.91 -5.45 -15.10
N GLU A 55 -4.79 -4.76 -15.81
CA GLU A 55 -4.66 -4.44 -17.24
C GLU A 55 -3.93 -3.11 -17.53
N ASP A 56 -3.98 -2.14 -16.62
CA ASP A 56 -3.43 -0.77 -16.78
C ASP A 56 -1.90 -0.73 -16.93
N GLY A 57 -1.19 -1.82 -16.62
CA GLY A 57 0.26 -1.94 -16.78
C GLY A 57 1.10 -1.12 -15.78
N ARG A 58 0.52 -0.08 -15.17
CA ARG A 58 1.12 0.71 -14.07
C ARG A 58 0.93 0.06 -12.70
N HIS A 59 -0.13 -0.73 -12.52
CA HIS A 59 -0.39 -1.36 -11.23
C HIS A 59 0.30 -2.72 -11.15
N HIS A 60 1.04 -2.92 -10.07
CA HIS A 60 1.71 -4.18 -9.77
C HIS A 60 1.21 -4.71 -8.44
N ILE A 61 0.58 -5.88 -8.47
CA ILE A 61 -0.04 -6.46 -7.29
C ILE A 61 0.67 -7.77 -6.93
N LEU A 62 1.12 -7.87 -5.67
CA LEU A 62 1.72 -9.07 -5.11
C LEU A 62 0.79 -9.66 -4.05
N LEU A 63 0.61 -10.97 -4.09
CA LEU A 63 -0.17 -11.76 -3.15
C LEU A 63 0.76 -12.60 -2.28
N LEU A 64 0.42 -12.75 -1.00
CA LEU A 64 1.04 -13.71 -0.11
C LEU A 64 0.08 -14.89 0.08
N VAL A 65 0.40 -16.05 -0.49
CA VAL A 65 -0.53 -17.17 -0.70
C VAL A 65 -0.12 -18.40 0.10
N GLU A 66 -1.09 -19.15 0.60
CA GLU A 66 -0.86 -20.48 1.16
C GLU A 66 -0.54 -21.47 0.02
N PRO A 67 0.61 -22.18 0.07
CA PRO A 67 1.04 -23.08 -0.99
C PRO A 67 -0.02 -24.12 -1.34
N GLY A 68 -0.21 -24.35 -2.64
CA GLY A 68 -1.19 -25.32 -3.15
C GLY A 68 -2.65 -24.90 -3.00
N THR A 69 -2.92 -23.66 -2.59
CA THR A 69 -4.27 -23.10 -2.48
C THR A 69 -4.37 -21.76 -3.20
N ARG A 70 -5.59 -21.20 -3.29
CA ARG A 70 -5.81 -19.79 -3.67
C ARG A 70 -6.04 -18.88 -2.45
N ARG A 71 -5.85 -19.39 -1.24
CA ARG A 71 -6.05 -18.61 -0.02
C ARG A 71 -4.89 -17.65 0.16
N SER A 72 -5.19 -16.36 0.13
CA SER A 72 -4.21 -15.30 0.32
C SER A 72 -4.32 -14.75 1.74
N ALA A 73 -3.17 -14.42 2.33
CA ALA A 73 -3.05 -13.87 3.68
C ALA A 73 -2.69 -12.38 3.67
N ALA A 74 -2.20 -11.86 2.55
CA ALA A 74 -1.85 -10.46 2.41
C ALA A 74 -1.74 -10.09 0.92
N TYR A 75 -1.81 -8.79 0.65
CA TYR A 75 -1.49 -8.25 -0.66
C TYR A 75 -0.81 -6.89 -0.57
N LEU A 76 -0.02 -6.58 -1.61
CA LEU A 76 0.63 -5.30 -1.84
C LEU A 76 0.20 -4.80 -3.22
N VAL A 77 -0.22 -3.54 -3.30
CA VAL A 77 -0.46 -2.83 -4.57
C VAL A 77 0.56 -1.71 -4.68
N LEU A 78 1.37 -1.77 -5.73
CA LEU A 78 2.28 -0.70 -6.16
C LEU A 78 1.72 -0.03 -7.42
N VAL A 79 1.94 1.27 -7.55
CA VAL A 79 1.62 2.03 -8.76
C VAL A 79 2.90 2.68 -9.29
N ALA A 80 3.27 2.32 -10.51
CA ALA A 80 4.41 2.89 -11.21
C ALA A 80 4.14 4.35 -11.59
N ASP A 81 5.18 5.17 -11.47
CA ASP A 81 5.23 6.57 -11.93
C ASP A 81 4.08 7.44 -11.39
N GLU A 82 3.56 7.12 -10.19
CA GLU A 82 2.58 7.97 -9.52
C GLU A 82 3.32 9.14 -8.84
N PRO A 83 2.99 10.40 -9.18
CA PRO A 83 3.70 11.57 -8.66
C PRO A 83 3.49 11.71 -7.16
N VAL A 84 4.57 12.04 -6.44
CA VAL A 84 4.52 12.27 -5.00
C VAL A 84 3.62 13.46 -4.70
N ARG A 85 2.56 13.22 -3.91
CA ARG A 85 1.66 14.28 -3.42
C ARG A 85 2.16 14.74 -2.06
N ALA A 86 3.02 15.76 -2.05
CA ALA A 86 3.55 16.36 -0.84
C ALA A 86 2.87 17.69 -0.54
N GLY A 87 2.41 17.86 0.70
CA GLY A 87 2.01 19.12 1.30
C GLY A 87 3.20 19.78 2.01
N VAL A 88 3.02 20.15 3.28
CA VAL A 88 4.04 20.91 4.04
C VAL A 88 5.23 20.02 4.42
N PRO A 89 6.49 20.41 4.10
CA PRO A 89 7.68 19.70 4.57
C PRO A 89 7.77 19.66 6.09
N VAL A 90 8.12 18.50 6.68
CA VAL A 90 8.00 18.27 8.14
C VAL A 90 9.33 18.36 8.89
N THR A 91 10.49 18.23 8.23
CA THR A 91 11.79 18.30 8.90
C THR A 91 12.71 19.32 8.24
N GLN A 92 13.50 20.06 9.04
CA GLN A 92 14.57 20.93 8.52
C GLN A 92 15.68 20.12 7.81
N ASP A 93 15.81 18.82 8.12
CA ASP A 93 16.67 17.85 7.43
C ASP A 93 16.00 17.21 6.19
N ALA A 94 14.70 17.45 5.92
CA ALA A 94 14.04 17.13 4.65
C ALA A 94 14.40 18.13 3.53
N ASN A 95 15.46 18.90 3.74
CA ASN A 95 16.11 19.72 2.70
C ASN A 95 16.83 18.89 1.63
N GLU A 96 16.76 17.56 1.67
CA GLU A 96 16.88 16.78 0.43
C GLU A 96 15.56 16.95 -0.32
N PRO A 97 15.51 17.81 -1.36
CA PRO A 97 14.30 17.96 -2.13
C PRO A 97 13.92 16.58 -2.68
N LEU A 98 12.62 16.33 -2.82
CA LEU A 98 12.18 15.25 -3.71
C LEU A 98 12.78 15.56 -5.07
N ASP A 99 13.84 14.82 -5.43
CA ASP A 99 14.51 14.94 -6.72
C ASP A 99 13.44 14.78 -7.81
N PRO A 100 13.19 15.81 -8.65
CA PRO A 100 12.16 15.76 -9.66
C PRO A 100 12.42 14.69 -10.73
N GLU A 101 13.67 14.21 -10.85
CA GLU A 101 14.04 13.11 -11.76
C GLU A 101 13.86 11.72 -11.11
N ALA A 102 13.54 11.66 -9.81
CA ALA A 102 13.34 10.41 -9.12
C ALA A 102 12.08 9.65 -9.58
N THR A 103 12.29 8.47 -10.13
CA THR A 103 11.22 7.50 -10.41
C THR A 103 10.82 6.76 -9.13
N LEU A 104 9.81 7.24 -8.42
CA LEU A 104 9.31 6.59 -7.20
C LEU A 104 7.99 5.86 -7.48
N TRP A 105 7.87 4.62 -7.01
CA TRP A 105 6.61 3.89 -7.09
C TRP A 105 5.78 4.08 -5.82
N PHE A 106 4.47 4.23 -5.99
CA PHE A 106 3.55 4.47 -4.87
C PHE A 106 3.09 3.16 -4.24
N VAL A 107 3.31 2.99 -2.94
CA VAL A 107 2.72 1.90 -2.14
C VAL A 107 1.27 2.28 -1.82
N SER A 108 0.37 1.86 -2.70
CA SER A 108 -1.05 2.22 -2.60
C SER A 108 -1.79 1.42 -1.54
N LYS A 109 -1.48 0.13 -1.39
CA LYS A 109 -2.08 -0.75 -0.37
C LYS A 109 -1.05 -1.77 0.10
N LEU A 110 -1.00 -2.05 1.40
CA LEU A 110 -0.26 -3.18 1.97
C LEU A 110 -1.05 -3.72 3.16
N TYR A 111 -1.87 -4.73 2.92
CA TYR A 111 -2.79 -5.26 3.93
C TYR A 111 -2.55 -6.73 4.21
N VAL A 112 -2.77 -7.11 5.47
CA VAL A 112 -2.58 -8.46 5.99
C VAL A 112 -3.81 -8.84 6.79
N VAL A 113 -4.37 -10.02 6.49
CA VAL A 113 -5.48 -10.62 7.23
C VAL A 113 -5.10 -10.77 8.70
N ARG A 114 -6.08 -10.63 9.60
CA ARG A 114 -5.81 -10.42 11.03
C ARG A 114 -5.01 -11.57 11.65
N GLU A 115 -5.34 -12.80 11.25
CA GLU A 115 -4.76 -14.06 11.70
C GLU A 115 -3.31 -14.23 11.26
N SER A 116 -2.90 -13.53 10.19
CA SER A 116 -1.55 -13.60 9.63
C SER A 116 -0.65 -12.43 10.05
N ARG A 117 -1.13 -11.53 10.93
CA ARG A 117 -0.31 -10.44 11.46
C ARG A 117 0.78 -10.98 12.39
N GLY A 118 1.93 -10.32 12.40
CA GLY A 118 3.10 -10.79 13.16
C GLY A 118 3.89 -11.93 12.50
N SER A 119 3.39 -12.52 11.41
CA SER A 119 4.09 -13.58 10.64
C SER A 119 5.30 -13.09 9.84
N GLY A 120 5.49 -11.78 9.71
CA GLY A 120 6.46 -11.16 8.79
C GLY A 120 5.97 -11.02 7.35
N GLY A 121 4.73 -11.43 7.04
CA GLY A 121 4.16 -11.37 5.68
C GLY A 121 4.22 -9.98 5.02
N ALA A 122 3.84 -8.92 5.74
CA ALA A 122 3.92 -7.55 5.22
C ALA A 122 5.34 -7.14 4.83
N ARG A 123 6.35 -7.48 5.66
CA ARG A 123 7.75 -7.20 5.38
C ARG A 123 8.20 -7.97 4.13
N ARG A 124 7.83 -9.25 4.01
CA ARG A 124 8.18 -10.06 2.83
C ARG A 124 7.58 -9.48 1.54
N LEU A 125 6.31 -9.08 1.55
CA LEU A 125 5.69 -8.40 0.42
C LEU A 125 6.38 -7.08 0.10
N LEU A 126 6.68 -6.26 1.11
CA LEU A 126 7.36 -4.99 0.93
C LEU A 126 8.75 -5.18 0.30
N GLU A 127 9.56 -6.13 0.78
CA GLU A 127 10.87 -6.43 0.18
C GLU A 127 10.74 -6.91 -1.28
N ALA A 128 9.79 -7.80 -1.58
CA ALA A 128 9.51 -8.22 -2.95
C ALA A 128 9.07 -7.04 -3.84
N GLY A 129 8.28 -6.12 -3.28
CA GLY A 129 7.86 -4.89 -3.96
C GLY A 129 9.02 -3.92 -4.23
N LYS A 130 9.98 -3.81 -3.30
CA LYS A 130 11.21 -3.03 -3.51
C LYS A 130 12.02 -3.61 -4.67
N SER A 131 12.26 -4.92 -4.66
CA SER A 131 12.97 -5.60 -5.76
C SER A 131 12.26 -5.37 -7.09
N LEU A 132 10.93 -5.54 -7.13
CA LEU A 132 10.15 -5.33 -8.36
C LEU A 132 10.28 -3.90 -8.91
N ALA A 133 10.19 -2.89 -8.02
CA ALA A 133 10.32 -1.50 -8.43
C ALA A 133 11.76 -1.18 -8.88
N ALA A 134 12.78 -1.68 -8.18
CA ALA A 134 14.19 -1.51 -8.53
C ALA A 134 14.53 -2.15 -9.89
N ASP A 135 14.05 -3.36 -10.13
CA ASP A 135 14.24 -4.06 -11.41
C ASP A 135 13.59 -3.31 -12.58
N ALA A 136 12.55 -2.52 -12.31
CA ALA A 136 11.88 -1.65 -13.26
C ALA A 136 12.54 -0.25 -13.39
N GLY A 137 13.64 0.01 -12.68
CA GLY A 137 14.37 1.28 -12.74
C GLY A 137 13.82 2.38 -11.84
N ALA A 138 12.94 2.06 -10.88
CA ALA A 138 12.59 3.00 -9.82
C ALA A 138 13.81 3.28 -8.93
N SER A 139 13.87 4.47 -8.33
CA SER A 139 14.88 4.87 -7.33
C SER A 139 14.37 4.79 -5.90
N GLY A 140 13.15 4.27 -5.71
CA GLY A 140 12.52 4.19 -4.41
C GLY A 140 11.02 3.93 -4.43
N LEU A 141 10.46 3.90 -3.23
CA LEU A 141 9.03 3.83 -2.97
C LEU A 141 8.58 5.05 -2.19
N TRP A 142 7.32 5.44 -2.34
CA TRP A 142 6.69 6.43 -1.49
C TRP A 142 5.27 6.02 -1.10
N LEU A 143 4.75 6.61 -0.02
CA LEU A 143 3.40 6.35 0.47
C LEU A 143 2.85 7.54 1.26
N THR A 144 1.53 7.54 1.44
CA THR A 144 0.87 8.31 2.50
C THR A 144 0.38 7.37 3.58
N VAL A 145 0.42 7.82 4.83
CA VAL A 145 -0.10 7.06 5.97
C VAL A 145 -0.67 8.01 6.99
N ASN A 146 -1.88 7.73 7.47
CA ASN A 146 -2.53 8.53 8.49
C ASN A 146 -1.63 8.69 9.72
N GLN A 147 -1.50 9.93 10.22
CA GLN A 147 -0.60 10.25 11.35
C GLN A 147 -0.98 9.48 12.62
N HIS A 148 -2.25 9.14 12.82
CA HIS A 148 -2.73 8.37 13.97
C HIS A 148 -2.56 6.86 13.80
N ASN A 149 -2.17 6.35 12.63
CA ASN A 149 -1.90 4.94 12.41
C ASN A 149 -0.49 4.57 12.91
N LEU A 150 -0.30 4.60 14.24
CA LEU A 150 1.01 4.37 14.87
C LEU A 150 1.64 3.03 14.49
N ARG A 151 0.80 1.99 14.28
CA ARG A 151 1.26 0.66 13.85
C ARG A 151 1.89 0.70 12.47
N ALA A 152 1.23 1.33 11.49
CA ALA A 152 1.74 1.44 10.14
C ALA A 152 2.96 2.36 10.08
N ASN A 153 2.93 3.51 10.78
CA ASN A 153 4.08 4.42 10.88
C ASN A 153 5.34 3.71 11.40
N THR A 154 5.22 3.03 12.54
CA THR A 154 6.32 2.24 13.13
C THR A 154 6.81 1.16 12.17
N PHE A 155 5.90 0.48 11.46
CA PHE A 155 6.26 -0.53 10.47
C PHE A 155 7.09 0.07 9.33
N TYR A 156 6.65 1.17 8.72
CA TYR A 156 7.35 1.77 7.59
C TYR A 156 8.72 2.33 7.99
N GLU A 157 8.81 3.00 9.15
CA GLU A 157 10.08 3.52 9.68
C GLU A 157 11.11 2.41 9.91
N ARG A 158 10.68 1.28 10.50
CA ARG A 158 11.54 0.09 10.68
C ARG A 158 11.99 -0.55 9.36
N ASN A 159 11.28 -0.30 8.27
CA ASN A 159 11.64 -0.79 6.93
C ASN A 159 12.34 0.28 6.08
N GLY A 160 12.82 1.37 6.70
CA GLY A 160 13.70 2.38 6.09
C GLY A 160 12.99 3.61 5.53
N PHE A 161 11.65 3.69 5.63
CA PHE A 161 10.93 4.89 5.18
C PHE A 161 11.19 6.07 6.11
N ARG A 162 11.35 7.26 5.53
CA ARG A 162 11.49 8.53 6.25
C ARG A 162 10.31 9.45 5.92
N THR A 163 9.80 10.17 6.92
CA THR A 163 8.79 11.21 6.70
C THR A 163 9.45 12.43 6.04
N VAL A 164 8.87 12.90 4.94
CA VAL A 164 9.38 14.06 4.18
C VAL A 164 8.41 15.25 4.18
N ALA A 165 7.11 14.97 4.22
CA ALA A 165 6.06 15.98 4.22
C ALA A 165 4.80 15.48 4.94
N THR A 166 3.83 16.36 5.17
CA THR A 166 2.43 15.98 5.39
C THR A 166 1.62 16.10 4.12
N ALA A 167 0.47 15.45 4.05
CA ALA A 167 -0.55 15.68 3.05
C ALA A 167 -1.93 15.55 3.69
N GLU A 168 -2.92 16.20 3.10
CA GLU A 168 -4.32 15.99 3.46
C GLU A 168 -4.93 14.92 2.55
N PHE A 169 -5.55 13.92 3.16
CA PHE A 169 -6.32 12.89 2.45
C PHE A 169 -7.80 13.03 2.81
N MET A 170 -8.68 13.07 1.79
CA MET A 170 -10.12 13.11 2.02
C MET A 170 -10.73 11.71 1.95
N MET A 171 -11.40 11.28 3.02
CA MET A 171 -12.24 10.08 3.04
C MET A 171 -13.69 10.50 3.27
N GLY A 172 -14.47 10.58 2.19
CA GLY A 172 -15.80 11.18 2.24
C GLY A 172 -15.73 12.65 2.67
N PRO A 173 -16.53 13.10 3.66
CA PRO A 173 -16.51 14.50 4.13
C PRO A 173 -15.39 14.81 5.14
N LYS A 174 -14.56 13.83 5.52
CA LYS A 174 -13.52 13.99 6.54
C LYS A 174 -12.15 14.20 5.90
N VAL A 175 -11.45 15.23 6.36
CA VAL A 175 -10.03 15.44 6.08
C VAL A 175 -9.22 14.66 7.10
N HIS A 176 -8.19 13.98 6.61
CA HIS A 176 -7.24 13.22 7.39
C HIS A 176 -5.84 13.78 7.16
N ASP A 177 -5.12 14.00 8.24
CA ASP A 177 -3.70 14.31 8.18
C ASP A 177 -2.89 13.03 7.97
N ASP A 178 -2.13 13.00 6.88
CA ASP A 178 -1.24 11.92 6.51
C ASP A 178 0.22 12.39 6.56
N PHE A 179 1.12 11.47 6.91
CA PHE A 179 2.54 11.61 6.61
C PHE A 179 2.82 11.11 5.20
N VAL A 180 3.59 11.88 4.44
CA VAL A 180 4.23 11.41 3.20
C VAL A 180 5.58 10.82 3.59
N LYS A 181 5.77 9.55 3.27
CA LYS A 181 6.99 8.81 3.58
C LYS A 181 7.66 8.28 2.32
N VAL A 182 8.98 8.34 2.28
CA VAL A 182 9.80 7.90 1.15
C VAL A 182 10.86 6.90 1.63
N LEU A 183 11.09 5.88 0.81
CA LEU A 183 12.21 4.96 0.90
C LEU A 183 13.01 5.05 -0.40
N ARG A 184 14.30 5.35 -0.32
CA ARG A 184 15.23 5.32 -1.47
C ARG A 184 16.05 4.04 -1.45
N PHE A 185 16.43 3.54 -2.62
CA PHE A 185 17.36 2.41 -2.79
C PHE A 185 18.24 2.60 -4.01
#